data_AF-A0A9E5FFQ8-F1
#
_entry.id   AF-A0A9E5FFQ8-F1
#
_cell.length_a   1.000
_cell.length_b   1.000
_cell.length_c   1.000
_cell.angle_alpha   90.00
_cell.angle_beta   90.00
_cell.angle_gamma   90.00
#
_symmetry.space_group_name_H-M   'P 1'
#
loop_
_entity.id
_entity.type
_entity.pdbx_description
1 polymer ?
#
loop_
_entity_poly.entity_id
_entity_poly.type
_entity_poly.pdbx_seq_one_letter_code
_entity_poly.pdbx_strand_id
1 'polypeptide(L)'
;MTVPHAGLFSWLDSNNMRFRFPAIYRWLIGRGKRDGNYETLARKVEWHEHFTLEELIALAGNGWELHHVERGGLFLYPLMDWLSWPFYKMGLSNNPIRLMFEKIAGWDYSINFGLASYGILIVLRKK
;
A
#
# COMPACT_ATOMS: atom_id res chain seq x y z
N MET A 1 -4.22 -10.07 -9.48
CA MET A 1 -4.66 -9.10 -8.44
C MET A 1 -3.48 -8.79 -7.56
N THR A 2 -3.22 -7.51 -7.29
CA THR A 2 -2.14 -7.07 -6.40
C THR A 2 -2.74 -6.42 -5.17
N VAL A 3 -2.33 -6.87 -3.99
CA VAL A 3 -2.77 -6.32 -2.71
C VAL A 3 -1.59 -6.21 -1.75
N PRO A 4 -1.72 -5.41 -0.68
CA PRO A 4 -0.78 -5.47 0.42
C PRO A 4 -0.80 -6.87 1.07
N HIS A 5 0.38 -7.42 1.30
CA HIS A 5 0.56 -8.69 1.97
C HIS A 5 0.51 -8.48 3.49
N ALA A 6 -0.11 -9.42 4.21
CA ALA A 6 -0.14 -9.46 5.68
C ALA A 6 1.19 -9.92 6.30
N GLY A 7 2.32 -9.43 5.77
CA GLY A 7 3.66 -9.73 6.23
C GLY A 7 4.13 -8.88 7.41
N LEU A 8 5.41 -9.03 7.77
CA LEU A 8 6.05 -8.35 8.91
C LEU A 8 5.96 -6.82 8.88
N PHE A 9 5.82 -6.22 7.70
CA PHE A 9 5.76 -4.76 7.51
C PHE A 9 4.35 -4.23 7.23
N SER A 10 3.31 -5.07 7.36
CA SER A 10 1.91 -4.65 7.21
C SER A 10 1.52 -3.48 8.11
N TRP A 11 2.19 -3.34 9.26
CA TRP A 11 1.96 -2.25 10.19
C TRP A 11 2.49 -0.88 9.74
N LEU A 12 3.40 -0.85 8.76
CA LEU A 12 3.97 0.37 8.19
C LEU A 12 3.10 1.00 7.10
N ASP A 13 1.96 0.38 6.76
CA ASP A 13 1.09 0.90 5.71
C ASP A 13 0.64 2.33 6.00
N SER A 14 1.03 3.19 5.08
CA SER A 14 0.76 4.62 5.11
C SER A 14 -0.74 4.91 5.14
N ASN A 15 -1.57 4.08 4.49
CA ASN A 15 -3.01 4.29 4.48
C ASN A 15 -3.65 4.05 5.86
N ASN A 16 -3.04 3.19 6.67
CA ASN A 16 -3.50 2.85 8.01
C ASN A 16 -2.97 3.77 9.11
N MET A 17 -1.98 4.61 8.80
CA MET A 17 -1.36 5.48 9.78
C MET A 17 -2.30 6.49 10.44
N ARG A 18 -3.30 6.97 9.71
CA ARG A 18 -4.34 7.85 10.27
C ARG A 18 -5.15 7.19 11.38
N PHE A 19 -5.29 5.88 11.33
CA PHE A 19 -6.00 5.10 12.34
C PHE A 19 -5.07 4.70 13.47
N ARG A 20 -3.82 4.32 13.16
CA ARG A 20 -2.82 3.89 14.15
C ARG A 20 -2.29 5.06 14.99
N PHE A 21 -2.01 6.21 14.36
CA PHE A 21 -1.41 7.38 14.99
C PHE A 21 -2.13 8.67 14.58
N PRO A 22 -3.40 8.86 14.98
CA PRO A 22 -4.23 9.96 14.50
C PRO A 22 -3.67 11.34 14.84
N ALA A 23 -3.00 11.50 15.99
CA ALA A 23 -2.38 12.77 16.37
C ALA A 23 -1.19 13.13 15.48
N ILE A 24 -0.29 12.17 15.22
CA ILE A 24 0.89 12.33 14.36
C ILE A 24 0.45 12.60 12.91
N TYR A 25 -0.52 11.82 12.44
CA TYR A 25 -1.11 11.99 11.11
C TYR A 25 -1.68 13.41 10.94
N ARG A 26 -2.47 13.90 11.91
CA ARG A 26 -3.03 15.27 11.86
C ARG A 26 -1.96 16.35 11.91
N TRP A 27 -0.91 16.16 12.70
CA TRP A 27 0.17 17.14 12.85
C TRP A 27 1.06 17.22 11.61
N LEU A 28 1.54 16.08 11.08
CA LEU A 28 2.44 16.03 9.93
C LEU A 28 1.73 16.24 8.60
N ILE A 29 0.58 15.59 8.42
CA ILE A 29 -0.11 15.53 7.13
C ILE A 29 -1.34 16.42 7.16
N GLY A 30 -2.12 16.37 8.22
CA GLY A 30 -3.41 17.07 8.31
C GLY A 30 -4.42 16.54 7.28
N ARG A 31 -5.48 17.33 7.02
CA ARG A 31 -6.46 17.06 5.95
C ARG A 31 -5.91 17.59 4.62
N GLY A 32 -5.08 16.80 3.96
CA GLY A 32 -4.46 17.16 2.67
C GLY A 32 -5.29 16.71 1.46
N LYS A 33 -4.83 17.07 0.25
CA LYS A 33 -5.46 16.66 -1.02
C LYS A 33 -5.60 15.14 -1.22
N ARG A 34 -4.82 14.32 -0.49
CA ARG A 34 -4.94 12.84 -0.51
C ARG A 34 -6.32 12.38 -0.03
N ASP A 35 -6.90 13.08 0.95
CA ASP A 35 -8.22 12.77 1.50
C ASP A 35 -9.34 13.62 0.88
N GLY A 36 -8.98 14.64 0.09
CA GLY A 36 -9.94 15.56 -0.53
C GLY A 36 -10.99 14.84 -1.39
N ASN A 37 -10.59 13.75 -2.06
CA ASN A 37 -11.52 12.95 -2.86
C ASN A 37 -12.57 12.20 -2.00
N TYR A 38 -12.23 11.81 -0.77
CA TYR A 38 -13.17 11.16 0.15
C TYR A 38 -14.23 12.13 0.66
N GLU A 39 -13.80 13.36 1.00
CA GLU A 39 -14.71 14.44 1.42
C GLU A 39 -15.68 14.82 0.28
N THR A 40 -15.19 14.94 -0.96
CA THR A 40 -16.04 15.27 -2.12
C THR A 40 -17.01 14.16 -2.51
N LEU A 41 -16.68 12.90 -2.21
CA LEU A 41 -17.47 11.73 -2.62
C LEU A 41 -18.32 11.15 -1.47
N ALA A 42 -18.37 11.82 -0.31
CA ALA A 42 -19.01 11.32 0.93
C ALA A 42 -18.57 9.89 1.30
N ARG A 43 -17.38 9.47 0.86
CA ARG A 43 -16.84 8.14 1.17
C ARG A 43 -16.10 8.21 2.48
N LYS A 44 -16.35 7.24 3.35
CA LYS A 44 -15.53 7.08 4.54
C LYS A 44 -14.20 6.50 4.12
N VAL A 45 -13.16 7.00 4.75
CA VAL A 45 -11.88 6.35 4.70
C VAL A 45 -11.97 5.07 5.52
N GLU A 46 -11.64 3.95 4.89
CA GLU A 46 -11.68 2.63 5.51
C GLU A 46 -10.27 2.13 5.84
N TRP A 47 -10.20 1.17 6.76
CA TRP A 47 -8.97 0.46 7.05
C TRP A 47 -8.50 -0.27 5.79
N HIS A 48 -7.22 -0.12 5.46
CA HIS A 48 -6.64 -0.73 4.29
C HIS A 48 -6.22 -2.16 4.64
N GLU A 49 -6.97 -3.12 4.14
CA GLU A 49 -6.78 -4.53 4.49
C GLU A 49 -5.52 -5.12 3.85
N HIS A 50 -4.84 -5.97 4.62
CA HIS A 50 -3.70 -6.77 4.17
C HIS A 50 -4.10 -8.22 4.20
N PHE A 51 -3.72 -8.97 3.17
CA PHE A 51 -4.09 -10.38 3.05
C PHE A 51 -2.87 -11.30 2.98
N THR A 52 -2.98 -12.44 3.63
CA THR A 52 -2.13 -13.61 3.38
C THR A 52 -2.49 -14.28 2.06
N LEU A 53 -1.62 -15.14 1.54
CA LEU A 53 -1.92 -15.91 0.32
C LEU A 53 -3.13 -16.83 0.55
N GLU A 54 -3.22 -17.42 1.73
CA GLU A 54 -4.26 -18.34 2.14
C GLU A 54 -5.64 -17.65 2.17
N GLU A 55 -5.70 -16.44 2.75
CA GLU A 55 -6.92 -15.62 2.74
C GLU A 55 -7.31 -15.23 1.32
N LEU A 56 -6.36 -14.88 0.46
CA LEU A 56 -6.65 -14.54 -0.93
C LEU A 56 -7.24 -15.71 -1.71
N ILE A 57 -6.71 -16.92 -1.50
CA ILE A 57 -7.23 -18.15 -2.12
C ILE A 57 -8.64 -18.44 -1.57
N ALA A 58 -8.83 -18.31 -0.25
CA ALA A 58 -10.13 -18.50 0.38
C ALA A 58 -11.19 -17.50 -0.15
N LEU A 59 -10.81 -16.23 -0.32
CA LEU A 59 -11.68 -15.18 -0.87
C LEU A 59 -12.04 -15.42 -2.34
N ALA A 60 -11.12 -15.97 -3.14
CA ALA A 60 -11.41 -16.33 -4.51
C ALA A 60 -12.46 -17.46 -4.62
N GLY A 61 -12.53 -18.31 -3.60
CA GLY A 61 -13.50 -19.39 -3.51
C GLY A 61 -13.26 -20.52 -4.50
N ASN A 62 -14.28 -21.37 -4.64
CA ASN A 62 -14.21 -22.55 -5.51
C ASN A 62 -14.32 -22.15 -6.99
N GLY A 63 -13.57 -22.82 -7.87
CA GLY A 63 -13.60 -22.59 -9.33
C GLY A 63 -12.38 -21.89 -9.91
N TRP A 64 -11.42 -21.54 -9.05
CA TRP A 64 -10.15 -20.97 -9.44
C TRP A 64 -9.00 -21.91 -9.10
N GLU A 65 -7.93 -21.85 -9.88
CA GLU A 65 -6.65 -22.46 -9.60
C GLU A 65 -5.56 -21.37 -9.52
N LEU A 66 -4.63 -21.54 -8.58
CA LEU A 66 -3.52 -20.62 -8.43
C LEU A 66 -2.49 -20.89 -9.55
N HIS A 67 -2.32 -19.92 -10.43
CA HIS A 67 -1.39 -20.01 -11.55
C HIS A 67 -0.02 -19.39 -11.23
N HIS A 68 -0.03 -18.25 -10.53
CA HIS A 68 1.20 -17.54 -10.21
C HIS A 68 1.08 -16.76 -8.90
N VAL A 69 2.18 -16.70 -8.15
CA VAL A 69 2.34 -15.83 -6.98
C VAL A 69 3.64 -15.07 -7.15
N GLU A 70 3.54 -13.75 -7.07
CA GLU A 70 4.67 -12.86 -7.01
C GLU A 70 4.57 -12.02 -5.74
N ARG A 71 5.71 -11.69 -5.15
CA ARG A 71 5.79 -10.87 -3.95
C ARG A 71 6.85 -9.80 -4.18
N GLY A 72 6.65 -8.63 -3.59
CA GLY A 72 7.49 -7.47 -3.86
C GLY A 72 7.50 -6.45 -2.75
N GLY A 73 8.64 -5.79 -2.56
CA GLY A 73 8.80 -4.68 -1.61
C GLY A 73 9.01 -5.16 -0.19
N LEU A 74 9.71 -4.37 0.62
CA LEU A 74 9.97 -4.66 2.02
C LEU A 74 9.42 -3.51 2.88
N PHE A 75 10.28 -2.64 3.38
CA PHE A 75 9.86 -1.47 4.16
C PHE A 75 10.17 -0.15 3.45
N LEU A 76 11.00 -0.14 2.41
CA LEU A 76 11.32 1.10 1.70
C LEU A 76 10.11 1.58 0.91
N TYR A 77 9.31 0.69 0.31
CA TYR A 77 8.06 1.06 -0.33
C TYR A 77 7.12 1.87 0.59
N PRO A 78 6.67 1.34 1.76
CA PRO A 78 5.80 2.11 2.64
C PRO A 78 6.50 3.35 3.21
N LEU A 79 7.81 3.30 3.50
CA LEU A 79 8.58 4.44 3.99
C LEU A 79 8.65 5.59 2.97
N MET A 80 8.90 5.29 1.69
CA MET A 80 8.95 6.28 0.63
C MET A 80 7.57 6.91 0.39
N ASP A 81 6.48 6.16 0.54
CA ASP A 81 5.13 6.75 0.46
C ASP A 81 4.88 7.73 1.63
N TRP A 82 5.34 7.41 2.85
CA TRP A 82 5.27 8.36 3.98
C TRP A 82 6.05 9.64 3.70
N LEU A 83 7.29 9.51 3.22
CA LEU A 83 8.13 10.66 2.89
C LEU A 83 7.56 11.50 1.73
N SER A 84 6.71 10.89 0.89
CA SER A 84 6.02 11.57 -0.20
C SER A 84 4.82 12.41 0.26
N TRP A 85 4.35 12.25 1.50
CA TRP A 85 3.16 12.93 2.02
C TRP A 85 3.16 14.45 1.98
N PRO A 86 4.23 15.16 2.38
CA PRO A 86 4.26 16.61 2.27
C PRO A 86 4.06 17.08 0.82
N PHE A 87 4.61 16.35 -0.15
CA PHE A 87 4.45 16.67 -1.57
C PHE A 87 3.01 16.46 -2.04
N TYR A 88 2.33 15.40 -1.61
CA TYR A 88 0.90 15.21 -1.91
C TYR A 88 0.04 16.33 -1.33
N LYS A 89 0.30 16.73 -0.08
CA LYS A 89 -0.42 17.81 0.60
C LYS A 89 -0.28 19.14 -0.14
N MET A 90 0.93 19.45 -0.60
CA MET A 90 1.24 20.69 -1.32
C MET A 90 0.87 20.64 -2.81
N GLY A 91 0.43 19.49 -3.34
CA GLY A 91 0.17 19.30 -4.76
C GLY A 91 1.44 19.31 -5.62
N LEU A 92 2.59 18.98 -5.04
CA LEU A 92 3.92 18.97 -5.66
C LEU A 92 4.28 17.58 -6.19
N SER A 93 3.38 16.95 -6.93
CA SER A 93 3.56 15.58 -7.44
C SER A 93 4.79 15.43 -8.37
N ASN A 94 5.21 16.52 -9.02
CA ASN A 94 6.35 16.52 -9.94
C ASN A 94 7.68 16.95 -9.29
N ASN A 95 7.72 17.09 -7.96
CA ASN A 95 8.95 17.49 -7.29
C ASN A 95 10.06 16.42 -7.47
N PRO A 96 11.31 16.79 -7.84
CA PRO A 96 12.39 15.83 -8.08
C PRO A 96 12.68 14.89 -6.90
N ILE A 97 12.55 15.36 -5.67
CA ILE A 97 12.75 14.55 -4.45
C ILE A 97 11.65 13.49 -4.34
N ARG A 98 10.39 13.88 -4.62
CA ARG A 98 9.28 12.92 -4.65
C ARG A 98 9.46 11.87 -5.73
N LEU A 99 9.88 12.27 -6.93
CA LEU A 99 10.16 11.35 -8.04
C LEU A 99 11.32 10.39 -7.69
N MET A 100 12.31 10.85 -6.91
CA MET A 100 13.35 9.98 -6.37
C MET A 100 12.78 8.95 -5.38
N PHE A 101 11.91 9.37 -4.46
CA PHE A 101 11.22 8.44 -3.55
C PHE A 101 10.41 7.39 -4.30
N GLU A 102 9.71 7.78 -5.36
CA GLU A 102 8.97 6.87 -6.24
C GLU A 102 9.90 5.84 -6.90
N LYS A 103 11.08 6.26 -7.38
CA LYS A 103 12.08 5.33 -7.92
C LYS A 103 12.61 4.34 -6.89
N ILE A 104 12.88 4.81 -5.66
CA ILE A 104 13.33 3.94 -4.56
C ILE A 104 12.24 2.95 -4.18
N ALA A 105 10.99 3.42 -4.08
CA ALA A 105 9.83 2.58 -3.81
C ALA A 105 9.65 1.51 -4.89
N GLY A 106 9.76 1.90 -6.16
CA GLY A 106 9.65 0.97 -7.30
C GLY A 106 10.79 -0.05 -7.34
N TRP A 107 12.02 0.36 -7.01
CA TRP A 107 13.16 -0.55 -6.89
C TRP A 107 12.94 -1.56 -5.77
N ASP A 108 12.54 -1.12 -4.57
CA ASP A 108 12.21 -2.01 -3.45
C ASP A 108 11.11 -2.99 -3.85
N TYR A 109 10.04 -2.49 -4.49
CA TYR A 109 8.92 -3.32 -4.93
C TYR A 109 9.29 -4.37 -5.99
N SER A 110 10.36 -4.14 -6.74
CA SER A 110 10.87 -5.11 -7.73
C SER A 110 11.61 -6.30 -7.12
N ILE A 111 11.94 -6.23 -5.82
CA ILE A 111 12.67 -7.30 -5.13
C ILE A 111 11.68 -8.19 -4.40
N ASN A 112 11.75 -9.50 -4.68
CA ASN A 112 10.95 -10.51 -3.99
C ASN A 112 11.63 -10.95 -2.70
N PHE A 113 11.10 -10.51 -1.56
CA PHE A 113 11.57 -10.86 -0.21
C PHE A 113 10.80 -12.05 0.41
N GLY A 114 10.09 -12.84 -0.40
CA GLY A 114 9.27 -13.95 0.06
C GLY A 114 8.20 -13.47 1.06
N LEU A 115 8.04 -14.18 2.17
CA LEU A 115 7.02 -13.86 3.20
C LEU A 115 7.24 -12.51 3.89
N ALA A 116 8.45 -11.96 3.85
CA ALA A 116 8.72 -10.64 4.37
C ALA A 116 8.20 -9.52 3.46
N SER A 117 7.78 -9.85 2.24
CA SER A 117 7.38 -8.83 1.27
C SER A 117 6.13 -8.08 1.71
N TYR A 118 6.07 -6.79 1.37
CA TYR A 118 4.95 -5.89 1.64
C TYR A 118 3.80 -6.07 0.66
N GLY A 119 4.09 -6.41 -0.58
CA GLY A 119 3.12 -6.66 -1.63
C GLY A 119 3.02 -8.14 -1.98
N ILE A 120 1.81 -8.56 -2.38
CA ILE A 120 1.56 -9.85 -3.00
C ILE A 120 0.71 -9.65 -4.25
N LEU A 121 1.14 -10.27 -5.34
CA LEU A 121 0.38 -10.42 -6.58
C LEU A 121 0.05 -11.90 -6.74
N ILE A 122 -1.22 -12.18 -7.00
CA ILE A 122 -1.67 -13.51 -7.38
C ILE A 122 -2.32 -13.48 -8.76
N VAL A 123 -2.06 -14.52 -9.54
CA VAL A 123 -2.76 -14.81 -10.80
C VAL A 123 -3.54 -16.09 -10.58
N LEU A 124 -4.85 -15.99 -10.79
CA LEU A 124 -5.76 -17.11 -10.73
C LEU A 124 -6.25 -17.42 -12.13
N ARG A 125 -6.40 -18.71 -12.43
CA ARG A 125 -7.01 -19.19 -13.67
C ARG A 125 -8.33 -19.86 -13.33
N LYS A 126 -9.35 -19.65 -14.17
CA LYS A 126 -10.64 -20.33 -14.00
C LYS A 126 -10.47 -21.79 -14.41
N LYS A 127 -10.98 -22.71 -13.58
CA LYS A 127 -11.06 -24.14 -13.92
C LYS A 127 -11.94 -24.39 -15.13
#